data_AF-O16740-F1
#
_entry.id   AF-O16740-F1
#
_cell.length_a   1.000
_cell.length_b   1.000
_cell.length_c   1.000
_cell.angle_alpha   90.00
_cell.angle_beta   90.00
_cell.angle_gamma   90.00
#
_symmetry.space_group_name_H-M   'P 1'
#
loop_
_entity.id
_entity.type
_entity.pdbx_description
1 polymer ?
#
loop_
_entity_poly.entity_id
_entity_poly.type
_entity_poly.pdbx_seq_one_letter_code
_entity_poly.pdbx_strand_id
1 'polypeptide(L)'
;MEEVINYRSDLFRLSDNLETLHIEEKFGIKCDLTCKIEENMTTFEFQFDLRDFKNNGFKQLTAEITIRPDPENPIFELIHRKLDILDIDEHRVNFSVENKNTQSLAETRAILELILTPIREKFSYREMFMPSQKTDAILMIGGEKLHVNKAFLSFHSDFFHELFSASSTESEIPEIPIRDVSAEDMGLLLSTIYPDLVFPTDKTAAKLLTLANRFQMRAVTAQVEHHLLWHSDIEIEKLILMANTFGMKDLLKECTCDGGNKTPGEVPISVQ
;
A
#
# COMPACT_ATOMS: atom_id res chain seq x y z
N MET A 1 7.02 9.47 -8.66
CA MET A 1 8.37 9.71 -8.15
C MET A 1 8.55 8.80 -6.95
N GLU A 2 9.65 8.07 -6.87
CA GLU A 2 9.98 7.31 -5.66
C GLU A 2 10.24 8.31 -4.54
N GLU A 3 9.50 8.17 -3.46
CA GLU A 3 9.66 9.01 -2.27
C GLU A 3 10.81 8.38 -1.49
N VAL A 4 12.02 8.96 -1.58
CA VAL A 4 13.23 8.45 -0.90
C VAL A 4 13.56 9.37 0.27
N ILE A 5 13.79 8.77 1.44
CA ILE A 5 14.19 9.44 2.67
C ILE A 5 15.64 9.05 2.95
N ASN A 6 16.47 10.05 3.23
CA ASN A 6 17.86 9.82 3.62
C ASN A 6 18.03 10.34 5.04
N TYR A 7 18.38 9.46 5.96
CA TYR A 7 18.73 9.79 7.33
C TYR A 7 20.21 9.50 7.56
N ARG A 8 20.87 10.40 8.29
CA ARG A 8 22.24 10.22 8.76
C ARG A 8 22.31 10.68 10.20
N SER A 9 22.74 9.81 11.09
CA SER A 9 22.94 10.15 12.49
C SER A 9 24.22 10.98 12.69
N ASP A 10 24.29 11.68 13.81
CA ASP A 10 25.59 12.03 14.40
C ASP A 10 26.33 10.78 14.87
N LEU A 11 27.59 10.95 15.28
CA LEU A 11 28.36 9.88 15.93
C LEU A 11 27.64 9.44 17.22
N PHE A 12 27.08 8.23 17.20
CA PHE A 12 26.45 7.61 18.37
C PHE A 12 27.44 6.66 19.05
N ARG A 13 27.31 6.52 20.36
CA ARG A 13 28.21 5.71 21.18
C ARG A 13 27.83 4.24 21.07
N LEU A 14 28.84 3.39 21.09
CA LEU A 14 28.74 1.95 21.22
C LEU A 14 29.45 1.57 22.53
N SER A 15 28.74 0.91 23.43
CA SER A 15 29.27 0.47 24.72
C SER A 15 28.79 -0.95 25.04
N ASP A 16 29.22 -1.48 26.18
CA ASP A 16 28.73 -2.74 26.74
C ASP A 16 27.29 -2.62 27.29
N ASN A 17 26.82 -1.39 27.49
CA ASN A 17 25.43 -1.08 27.80
C ASN A 17 24.58 -1.07 26.53
N LEU A 18 23.28 -1.31 26.70
CA LEU A 18 22.33 -1.19 25.61
C LEU A 18 22.11 0.30 25.29
N GLU A 19 22.67 0.75 24.17
CA GLU A 19 22.50 2.12 23.67
C GLU A 19 21.36 2.14 22.65
N THR A 20 20.49 3.15 22.70
CA THR A 20 19.34 3.27 21.79
C THR A 20 19.37 4.62 21.05
N LEU A 21 19.20 4.57 19.74
CA LEU A 21 19.01 5.73 18.87
C LEU A 21 17.59 5.70 18.31
N HIS A 22 16.81 6.74 18.63
CA HIS A 22 15.44 6.91 18.16
C HIS A 22 15.43 7.69 16.85
N ILE A 23 14.73 7.19 15.84
CA ILE A 23 14.66 7.78 14.50
C ILE A 23 13.19 7.94 14.15
N GLU A 24 12.78 9.16 13.84
CA GLU A 24 11.45 9.47 13.36
C GLU A 24 11.56 10.27 12.07
N GLU A 25 10.99 9.70 11.01
CA GLU A 25 11.08 10.23 9.66
C GLU A 25 9.70 10.51 9.08
N LYS A 26 9.69 11.12 7.88
CA LYS A 26 8.45 11.39 7.16
C LYS A 26 7.63 10.13 6.93
N PHE A 27 6.34 10.35 6.67
CA PHE A 27 5.35 9.28 6.43
C PHE A 27 5.14 8.36 7.63
N GLY A 28 5.43 8.83 8.85
CA GLY A 28 5.17 8.06 10.07
C GLY A 28 6.07 6.85 10.25
N ILE A 29 7.25 6.85 9.63
CA ILE A 29 8.25 5.80 9.84
C ILE A 29 9.01 6.11 11.12
N LYS A 30 8.89 5.22 12.11
CA LYS A 30 9.67 5.26 13.34
C LYS A 30 10.60 4.05 13.37
N CYS A 31 11.82 4.25 13.85
CA CYS A 31 12.82 3.19 13.92
C CYS A 31 13.73 3.37 15.12
N ASP A 32 13.85 2.31 15.91
CA ASP A 32 14.74 2.25 17.07
C ASP A 32 15.92 1.37 16.73
N LEU A 33 17.12 1.97 16.73
CA LEU A 33 18.35 1.21 16.70
C LEU A 33 18.82 0.98 18.15
N THR A 34 18.83 -0.27 18.57
CA THR A 34 19.51 -0.69 19.79
C THR A 34 20.83 -1.37 19.43
N CYS A 35 21.88 -1.06 20.19
CA CYS A 35 23.20 -1.62 19.95
C CYS A 35 23.90 -1.98 21.25
N LYS A 36 24.71 -3.04 21.19
CA LYS A 36 25.46 -3.57 22.33
C LYS A 36 26.77 -4.18 21.85
N ILE A 37 27.87 -3.80 22.49
CA ILE A 37 29.17 -4.43 22.31
C ILE A 37 29.31 -5.57 23.32
N GLU A 38 29.72 -6.72 22.84
CA GLU A 38 30.19 -7.86 23.65
C GLU A 38 31.66 -8.17 23.28
N GLU A 39 32.32 -9.07 24.02
CA GLU A 39 33.77 -9.33 23.81
C GLU A 39 34.14 -9.61 22.35
N ASN A 40 33.34 -10.43 21.66
CA ASN A 40 33.65 -10.90 20.31
C ASN A 40 32.75 -10.30 19.23
N MET A 41 31.59 -9.77 19.60
CA MET A 41 30.58 -9.34 18.64
C MET A 41 29.97 -8.01 19.05
N THR A 42 29.59 -7.20 18.07
CA THR A 42 28.68 -6.07 18.27
C THR A 42 27.35 -6.43 17.64
N THR A 43 26.27 -6.34 18.40
CA THR A 43 24.90 -6.60 17.94
C THR A 43 24.18 -5.28 17.68
N PHE A 44 23.49 -5.23 16.54
CA PHE A 44 22.59 -4.15 16.16
C PHE A 44 21.20 -4.73 15.97
N GLU A 45 20.20 -4.09 16.57
CA GLU A 45 18.80 -4.44 16.41
C GLU A 45 17.99 -3.20 16.05
N PHE A 46 17.34 -3.26 14.89
CA PHE A 46 16.42 -2.25 14.38
C PHE A 46 14.99 -2.71 14.64
N GLN A 47 14.21 -1.88 15.31
CA GLN A 47 12.77 -2.06 15.48
C GLN A 47 12.05 -0.95 14.71
N PHE A 48 11.45 -1.29 13.57
CA PHE A 48 10.63 -0.39 12.78
C PHE A 48 9.19 -0.43 13.27
N ASP A 49 8.59 0.73 13.52
CA ASP A 49 7.17 0.93 13.76
C ASP A 49 6.57 1.66 12.56
N LEU A 50 5.69 0.96 11.85
CA LEU A 50 5.10 1.35 10.58
C LEU A 50 3.57 1.49 10.68
N ARG A 51 3.03 1.65 11.90
CA ARG A 51 1.58 1.82 12.11
C ARG A 51 1.03 3.04 11.36
N ASP A 52 1.73 4.16 11.46
CA ASP A 52 1.35 5.42 10.78
C ASP A 52 1.73 5.40 9.28
N PHE A 53 2.66 4.53 8.88
CA PHE A 53 3.13 4.40 7.51
C PHE A 53 2.05 3.89 6.55
N LYS A 54 1.25 2.91 7.01
CA LYS A 54 0.15 2.34 6.21
C LYS A 54 -0.93 3.37 5.87
N ASN A 55 -1.22 4.29 6.80
CA ASN A 55 -2.21 5.37 6.60
C ASN A 55 -1.82 6.31 5.45
N ASN A 56 -0.52 6.37 5.10
CA ASN A 56 -0.04 7.16 3.99
C ASN A 56 -0.19 6.45 2.61
N GLY A 57 -0.68 5.20 2.59
CA GLY A 57 -0.92 4.40 1.38
C GLY A 57 0.33 3.72 0.83
N PHE A 58 1.27 3.35 1.71
CA PHE A 58 2.44 2.55 1.37
C PHE A 58 2.26 1.10 1.83
N LYS A 59 2.77 0.14 1.07
CA LYS A 59 2.68 -1.30 1.41
C LYS A 59 4.01 -1.92 1.83
N GLN A 60 5.10 -1.36 1.32
CA GLN A 60 6.43 -1.89 1.56
C GLN A 60 7.37 -0.73 1.86
N LEU A 61 8.35 -0.98 2.71
CA LEU A 61 9.47 -0.10 2.96
C LEU A 61 10.75 -0.84 2.64
N THR A 62 11.53 -0.35 1.69
CA THR A 62 12.91 -0.84 1.51
C THR A 62 13.84 0.02 2.35
N ALA A 63 14.60 -0.59 3.26
CA ALA A 63 15.60 0.06 4.09
C ALA A 63 17.00 -0.41 3.71
N GLU A 64 17.84 0.52 3.24
CA GLU A 64 19.28 0.31 3.10
C GLU A 64 19.99 0.91 4.30
N ILE A 65 20.56 0.03 5.12
CA ILE A 65 21.23 0.33 6.38
C ILE A 65 22.72 0.29 6.16
N THR A 66 23.40 1.39 6.45
CA THR A 66 24.86 1.45 6.49
C THR A 66 25.32 1.91 7.87
N ILE A 67 26.17 1.11 8.52
CA ILE A 67 26.80 1.49 9.79
C ILE A 67 28.29 1.65 9.54
N ARG A 68 28.77 2.87 9.73
CA ARG A 68 30.17 3.22 9.57
C ARG A 68 30.82 3.31 10.95
N PRO A 69 31.82 2.49 11.27
CA PRO A 69 32.58 2.66 12.51
C PRO A 69 33.38 3.97 12.45
N ASP A 70 33.71 4.51 13.63
CA ASP A 70 34.65 5.62 13.73
C ASP A 70 36.00 5.25 13.10
N PRO A 71 36.50 6.01 12.11
CA PRO A 71 37.79 5.73 11.48
C PRO A 71 38.98 5.83 12.44
N GLU A 72 38.86 6.56 13.56
CA GLU A 72 39.93 6.65 14.56
C GLU A 72 40.04 5.36 15.39
N ASN A 73 38.93 4.64 15.58
CA ASN A 73 38.90 3.39 16.36
C ASN A 73 37.88 2.37 15.80
N PRO A 74 38.14 1.79 14.61
CA PRO A 74 37.19 0.90 13.96
C PRO A 74 37.24 -0.51 14.56
N ILE A 75 36.29 -0.81 15.44
CA ILE A 75 36.20 -2.14 16.07
C ILE A 75 35.56 -3.19 15.17
N PHE A 76 34.87 -2.80 14.10
CA PHE A 76 34.25 -3.72 13.12
C PHE A 76 34.39 -3.16 11.70
N GLU A 77 33.99 -3.93 10.69
CA GLU A 77 33.96 -3.46 9.30
C GLU A 77 32.68 -2.71 8.97
N LEU A 78 32.74 -1.83 7.96
CA LEU A 78 31.57 -1.17 7.42
C LEU A 78 30.46 -2.19 7.14
N ILE A 79 29.30 -1.98 7.76
CA ILE A 79 28.13 -2.81 7.54
C ILE A 79 27.28 -2.14 6.48
N HIS A 80 26.85 -2.93 5.50
CA HIS A 80 25.80 -2.55 4.58
C HIS A 80 24.79 -3.70 4.46
N ARG A 81 23.51 -3.37 4.65
CA ARG A 81 22.39 -4.31 4.57
C ARG A 81 21.23 -3.64 3.85
N LYS A 82 20.59 -4.39 2.96
CA LYS A 82 19.34 -3.99 2.32
C LYS A 82 18.24 -4.92 2.81
N LEU A 83 17.13 -4.33 3.24
CA LEU A 83 16.00 -5.01 3.85
C LEU A 83 14.73 -4.57 3.15
N ASP A 84 13.88 -5.53 2.78
CA ASP A 84 12.54 -5.27 2.31
C ASP A 84 11.56 -5.59 3.45
N ILE A 85 10.94 -4.56 3.99
CA ILE A 85 10.01 -4.64 5.11
C ILE A 85 8.59 -4.65 4.51
N LEU A 86 7.97 -5.82 4.53
CA LEU A 86 6.63 -6.08 3.99
C LEU A 86 5.61 -6.13 5.13
N ASP A 87 4.57 -5.29 5.03
CA ASP A 87 3.26 -5.34 5.70
C ASP A 87 3.16 -5.91 7.15
N ILE A 88 4.13 -5.60 8.02
CA ILE A 88 4.02 -5.88 9.45
C ILE A 88 4.08 -4.53 10.18
N ASP A 89 3.15 -4.31 11.10
CA ASP A 89 3.04 -3.06 11.88
C ASP A 89 4.34 -2.76 12.65
N GLU A 90 4.99 -3.82 13.14
CA GLU A 90 6.31 -3.76 13.77
C GLU A 90 7.25 -4.79 13.14
N HIS A 91 8.42 -4.35 12.68
CA HIS A 91 9.43 -5.24 12.11
C HIS A 91 10.75 -5.12 12.86
N ARG A 92 11.23 -6.26 13.40
CA ARG A 92 12.53 -6.33 14.08
C ARG A 92 13.54 -7.03 13.20
N VAL A 93 14.69 -6.40 13.00
CA VAL A 93 15.84 -6.99 12.32
C VAL A 93 17.04 -6.82 13.19
N ASN A 94 17.73 -7.91 13.49
CA ASN A 94 19.02 -7.85 14.15
C ASN A 94 20.10 -8.51 13.30
N PHE A 95 21.33 -8.03 13.48
CA PHE A 95 22.52 -8.65 12.95
C PHE A 95 23.68 -8.37 13.90
N SER A 96 24.64 -9.29 13.93
CA SER A 96 25.84 -9.14 14.72
C SER A 96 27.06 -9.16 13.80
N VAL A 97 28.09 -8.40 14.17
CA VAL A 97 29.39 -8.37 13.49
C VAL A 97 30.51 -8.72 14.45
N GLU A 98 31.55 -9.35 13.92
CA GLU A 98 32.72 -9.74 14.71
C GLU A 98 33.61 -8.52 14.98
N ASN A 99 34.06 -8.41 16.23
CA ASN A 99 34.93 -7.33 16.67
C ASN A 99 36.39 -7.66 16.30
N LYS A 100 37.08 -6.72 15.65
CA LYS A 100 38.48 -6.84 15.23
C LYS A 100 39.46 -6.93 16.40
N ASN A 101 39.12 -6.35 17.56
CA ASN A 101 40.01 -6.27 18.72
C ASN A 101 39.29 -6.75 20.00
N THR A 102 39.70 -7.91 20.51
CA THR A 102 39.11 -8.57 21.70
C THR A 102 39.61 -8.05 23.05
N GLN A 103 40.55 -7.09 23.07
CA GLN A 103 41.31 -6.77 24.29
C GLN A 103 40.86 -5.51 25.04
N SER A 104 39.90 -4.74 24.54
CA SER A 104 39.35 -3.60 25.29
C SER A 104 37.97 -3.22 24.77
N LEU A 105 36.94 -3.41 25.61
CA LEU A 105 35.59 -2.86 25.44
C LEU A 105 35.59 -1.34 25.66
N ALA A 106 36.60 -0.63 25.15
CA ALA A 106 36.61 0.81 25.16
C ALA A 106 35.45 1.29 24.29
N GLU A 107 34.65 2.17 24.86
CA GLU A 107 33.56 2.85 24.16
C GLU A 107 34.06 3.37 22.82
N THR A 108 33.38 2.96 21.76
CA THR A 108 33.64 3.47 20.42
C THR A 108 32.41 4.21 19.91
N ARG A 109 32.46 4.68 18.69
CA ARG A 109 31.36 5.39 18.05
C ARG A 109 31.13 4.87 16.64
N ALA A 110 29.94 5.12 16.14
CA ALA A 110 29.59 4.83 14.76
C ALA A 110 28.63 5.89 14.22
N ILE A 111 28.48 5.89 12.90
CA ILE A 111 27.50 6.70 12.17
C ILE A 111 26.54 5.72 11.50
N LEU A 112 25.25 5.99 11.65
CA LEU A 112 24.19 5.30 10.93
C LEU A 112 23.77 6.14 9.73
N GLU A 113 23.75 5.54 8.56
CA GLU A 113 23.13 6.07 7.35
C GLU A 113 21.97 5.13 6.96
N LEU A 114 20.75 5.66 6.89
CA LEU A 114 19.57 4.95 6.41
C LEU A 114 19.08 5.59 5.12
N ILE A 115 18.88 4.77 4.09
CA ILE A 115 18.10 5.15 2.92
C ILE A 115 16.81 4.36 2.97
N LEU A 116 15.70 5.07 3.17
CA LEU A 116 14.37 4.48 3.30
C LEU A 116 13.57 4.84 2.05
N THR A 117 13.11 3.81 1.34
CA THR A 117 12.31 3.96 0.12
C THR A 117 10.91 3.40 0.37
N PRO A 118 9.97 4.25 0.79
CA PRO A 118 8.55 3.97 0.76
C PRO A 118 8.08 3.50 -0.62
N ILE A 119 7.58 2.27 -0.69
CA ILE A 119 6.99 1.69 -1.88
C ILE A 119 5.48 1.71 -1.71
N ARG A 120 4.84 2.58 -2.49
CA ARG A 120 3.39 2.52 -2.72
C ARG A 120 3.11 1.27 -3.52
N GLU A 121 2.04 0.55 -3.16
CA GLU A 121 1.54 -0.48 -4.04
C GLU A 121 1.20 0.15 -5.38
N LYS A 122 2.04 -0.11 -6.39
CA LYS A 122 1.76 0.35 -7.73
C LYS A 122 0.77 -0.65 -8.29
N PHE A 123 -0.50 -0.34 -8.09
CA PHE A 123 -1.59 -1.13 -8.65
C PHE A 123 -1.33 -1.38 -10.14
N SER A 124 -1.03 -2.63 -10.48
CA SER A 124 -0.79 -3.07 -11.85
C SER A 124 -1.91 -4.02 -12.23
N TYR A 125 -2.87 -3.50 -12.98
CA TYR A 125 -3.98 -4.29 -13.50
C TYR A 125 -3.57 -5.23 -14.63
N ARG A 126 -2.39 -5.05 -15.23
CA ARG A 126 -2.01 -5.70 -16.49
C ARG A 126 -2.01 -7.23 -16.41
N GLU A 127 -1.46 -7.77 -15.31
CA GLU A 127 -1.36 -9.22 -15.10
C GLU A 127 -2.75 -9.87 -14.99
N MET A 128 -3.69 -9.18 -14.35
CA MET A 128 -5.08 -9.62 -14.18
C MET A 128 -5.84 -9.81 -15.51
N PHE A 129 -5.46 -9.05 -16.54
CA PHE A 129 -6.14 -9.08 -17.85
C PHE A 129 -5.31 -9.75 -18.96
N MET A 130 -4.38 -10.62 -18.58
CA MET A 130 -3.68 -11.50 -19.53
C MET A 130 -4.62 -12.60 -20.07
N PRO A 131 -4.38 -13.09 -21.31
CA PRO A 131 -5.14 -14.21 -21.85
C PRO A 131 -5.07 -15.43 -20.94
N SER A 132 -6.21 -16.05 -20.68
CA SER A 132 -6.28 -17.31 -19.92
C SER A 132 -7.42 -18.20 -20.42
N GLN A 133 -7.46 -19.45 -19.95
CA GLN A 133 -8.59 -20.36 -20.24
C GLN A 133 -9.94 -19.87 -19.71
N LYS A 134 -9.94 -18.85 -18.83
CA LYS A 134 -11.17 -18.27 -18.26
C LYS A 134 -11.66 -17.04 -19.03
N THR A 135 -10.89 -16.53 -19.98
CA THR A 135 -11.23 -15.30 -20.72
C THR A 135 -11.82 -15.63 -22.09
N ASP A 136 -12.91 -14.98 -22.47
CA ASP A 136 -13.70 -15.25 -23.67
C ASP A 136 -14.11 -13.97 -24.44
N ALA A 137 -13.52 -12.82 -24.08
CA ALA A 137 -13.58 -11.57 -24.83
C ALA A 137 -12.36 -10.69 -24.56
N ILE A 138 -12.11 -9.72 -25.43
CA ILE A 138 -11.05 -8.72 -25.29
C ILE A 138 -11.67 -7.32 -25.34
N LEU A 139 -11.48 -6.52 -24.30
CA LEU A 139 -11.80 -5.10 -24.33
C LEU A 139 -10.62 -4.33 -24.90
N MET A 140 -10.86 -3.56 -25.97
CA MET A 140 -9.87 -2.70 -26.62
C MET A 140 -10.00 -1.27 -26.08
N ILE A 141 -9.01 -0.81 -25.31
CA ILE A 141 -9.05 0.47 -24.60
C ILE A 141 -7.76 1.24 -24.81
N GLY A 142 -7.83 2.36 -25.56
CA GLY A 142 -6.64 3.21 -25.80
C GLY A 142 -5.47 2.47 -26.48
N GLY A 143 -5.75 1.40 -27.23
CA GLY A 143 -4.73 0.54 -27.84
C GLY A 143 -4.28 -0.63 -26.97
N GLU A 144 -4.70 -0.69 -25.71
CA GLU A 144 -4.44 -1.82 -24.81
C GLU A 144 -5.52 -2.90 -24.96
N LYS A 145 -5.11 -4.16 -24.72
CA LYS A 145 -5.98 -5.34 -24.74
C LYS A 145 -6.19 -5.84 -23.33
N LEU A 146 -7.44 -5.86 -22.86
CA LEU A 146 -7.81 -6.46 -21.59
C LEU A 146 -8.61 -7.73 -21.87
N HIS A 147 -8.05 -8.90 -21.57
CA HIS A 147 -8.76 -10.17 -21.68
C HIS A 147 -9.71 -10.33 -20.49
N VAL A 148 -10.99 -10.57 -20.76
CA VAL A 148 -12.05 -10.59 -19.74
C VAL A 148 -12.96 -11.81 -19.91
N ASN A 149 -13.77 -12.08 -18.89
CA ASN A 149 -14.85 -13.06 -18.95
C ASN A 149 -16.21 -12.34 -19.10
N LYS A 150 -16.94 -12.64 -20.18
CA LYS A 150 -18.22 -12.01 -20.52
C LYS A 150 -19.26 -12.24 -19.45
N ALA A 151 -19.48 -13.50 -19.06
CA ALA A 151 -20.49 -13.86 -18.08
C ALA A 151 -20.25 -13.19 -16.72
N PHE A 152 -18.99 -13.15 -16.29
CA PHE A 152 -18.57 -12.49 -15.06
C PHE A 152 -18.87 -10.99 -15.10
N LEU A 153 -18.43 -10.28 -16.13
CA LEU A 153 -18.68 -8.85 -16.25
C LEU A 153 -20.17 -8.54 -16.43
N SER A 154 -20.91 -9.33 -17.21
CA SER A 154 -22.37 -9.19 -17.36
C SER A 154 -23.10 -9.36 -16.03
N PHE A 155 -22.63 -10.24 -15.15
CA PHE A 155 -23.23 -10.42 -13.83
C PHE A 155 -23.07 -9.18 -12.94
N HIS A 156 -21.96 -8.46 -13.08
CA HIS A 156 -21.65 -7.27 -12.29
C HIS A 156 -22.09 -5.94 -12.94
N SER A 157 -22.57 -5.97 -14.19
CA SER A 157 -22.84 -4.76 -14.98
C SER A 157 -23.89 -5.00 -16.05
N ASP A 158 -25.00 -4.27 -15.93
CA ASP A 158 -26.04 -4.20 -16.96
C ASP A 158 -25.46 -3.69 -18.30
N PHE A 159 -24.53 -2.73 -18.25
CA PHE A 159 -23.83 -2.19 -19.42
C PHE A 159 -23.05 -3.27 -20.17
N PHE A 160 -22.23 -4.06 -19.46
CA PHE A 160 -21.45 -5.11 -20.09
C PHE A 160 -22.35 -6.26 -20.57
N HIS A 161 -23.45 -6.53 -19.88
CA HIS A 161 -24.46 -7.48 -20.35
C HIS A 161 -25.05 -7.07 -21.70
N GLU A 162 -25.50 -5.82 -21.83
CA GLU A 162 -26.03 -5.29 -23.10
C GLU A 162 -24.96 -5.27 -24.19
N LEU A 163 -23.73 -4.82 -23.85
CA LEU A 163 -22.61 -4.76 -24.78
C LEU A 163 -22.29 -6.12 -25.39
N PHE A 164 -22.15 -7.15 -24.56
CA PHE A 164 -21.81 -8.50 -25.04
C PHE A 164 -22.97 -9.20 -25.73
N SER A 165 -24.22 -8.87 -25.37
CA SER A 165 -25.40 -9.39 -26.05
C SER A 165 -25.56 -8.78 -27.46
N ALA A 166 -25.16 -7.53 -27.64
CA ALA A 166 -25.18 -6.86 -28.94
C ALA A 166 -24.00 -7.26 -29.85
N SER A 167 -22.90 -7.75 -29.28
CA SER A 167 -21.72 -8.16 -30.05
C SER A 167 -21.92 -9.52 -30.72
N SER A 168 -22.47 -9.53 -31.92
CA SER A 168 -22.51 -10.71 -32.80
C SER A 168 -21.24 -10.79 -33.64
N THR A 169 -20.13 -11.23 -33.06
CA THR A 169 -18.88 -11.45 -33.80
C THR A 169 -18.71 -12.93 -34.12
N GLU A 170 -18.31 -13.24 -35.35
CA GLU A 170 -17.99 -14.61 -35.77
C GLU A 170 -16.68 -15.15 -35.18
N SER A 171 -15.85 -14.30 -34.54
CA SER A 171 -14.61 -14.75 -33.92
C SER A 171 -14.85 -15.52 -32.62
N GLU A 172 -14.01 -16.52 -32.35
CA GLU A 172 -14.06 -17.28 -31.08
C GLU A 172 -13.88 -16.37 -29.86
N ILE A 173 -13.04 -15.33 -30.01
CA ILE A 173 -12.82 -14.31 -28.98
C ILE A 173 -13.08 -12.92 -29.60
N PRO A 174 -14.20 -12.24 -29.28
CA PRO A 174 -14.48 -10.89 -29.76
C PRO A 174 -13.47 -9.87 -29.25
N GLU A 175 -13.04 -8.95 -30.13
CA GLU A 175 -12.37 -7.71 -29.74
C GLU A 175 -13.38 -6.56 -29.75
N ILE A 176 -13.64 -5.95 -28.59
CA ILE A 176 -14.71 -4.97 -28.41
C ILE A 176 -14.12 -3.62 -27.96
N PRO A 177 -14.25 -2.55 -28.77
CA PRO A 177 -13.71 -1.24 -28.42
C PRO A 177 -14.56 -0.53 -27.35
N ILE A 178 -13.91 -0.09 -26.27
CA ILE A 178 -14.50 0.82 -25.28
C ILE A 178 -13.84 2.20 -25.41
N ARG A 179 -14.66 3.24 -25.61
CA ARG A 179 -14.19 4.61 -25.82
C ARG A 179 -14.26 5.45 -24.54
N ASP A 180 -13.59 6.58 -24.55
CA ASP A 180 -13.63 7.63 -23.51
C ASP A 180 -13.23 7.17 -22.10
N VAL A 181 -12.42 6.11 -21.99
CA VAL A 181 -11.87 5.62 -20.72
C VAL A 181 -10.41 5.21 -20.96
N SER A 182 -9.53 5.48 -19.99
CA SER A 182 -8.16 4.99 -20.05
C SER A 182 -8.09 3.53 -19.62
N ALA A 183 -7.08 2.80 -20.09
CA ALA A 183 -6.86 1.42 -19.65
C ALA A 183 -6.58 1.35 -18.13
N GLU A 184 -5.93 2.36 -17.57
CA GLU A 184 -5.70 2.49 -16.12
C GLU A 184 -6.99 2.69 -15.33
N ASP A 185 -7.89 3.56 -15.78
CA ASP A 185 -9.19 3.78 -15.14
C ASP A 185 -10.05 2.51 -15.23
N MET A 186 -10.08 1.83 -16.39
CA MET A 186 -10.80 0.56 -16.52
C MET A 186 -10.19 -0.53 -15.64
N GLY A 187 -8.86 -0.64 -15.63
CA GLY A 187 -8.14 -1.59 -14.78
C GLY A 187 -8.48 -1.39 -13.31
N LEU A 188 -8.46 -0.13 -12.84
CA LEU A 188 -8.85 0.24 -11.49
C LEU A 188 -10.29 -0.19 -11.19
N LEU A 189 -11.25 0.14 -12.06
CA LEU A 189 -12.65 -0.25 -11.89
C LEU A 189 -12.79 -1.78 -11.78
N LEU A 190 -12.23 -2.53 -12.72
CA LEU A 190 -12.42 -3.97 -12.78
C LEU A 190 -11.69 -4.71 -11.64
N SER A 191 -10.56 -4.19 -11.16
CA SER A 191 -9.86 -4.77 -10.01
C SER A 191 -10.65 -4.76 -8.71
N THR A 192 -11.70 -3.95 -8.60
CA THR A 192 -12.59 -3.96 -7.42
C THR A 192 -13.50 -5.19 -7.36
N ILE A 193 -13.65 -5.94 -8.45
CA ILE A 193 -14.51 -7.13 -8.50
C ILE A 193 -13.77 -8.43 -8.84
N TYR A 194 -12.57 -8.34 -9.43
CA TYR A 194 -11.77 -9.51 -9.79
C TYR A 194 -11.10 -10.16 -8.55
N PRO A 195 -10.66 -11.44 -8.65
CA PRO A 195 -10.17 -12.21 -7.50
C PRO A 195 -9.03 -11.57 -6.70
N ASP A 196 -8.09 -10.90 -7.37
CA ASP A 196 -7.04 -10.11 -6.72
C ASP A 196 -7.58 -8.71 -6.42
N LEU A 197 -8.51 -8.67 -5.47
CA LEU A 197 -9.37 -7.53 -5.21
C LEU A 197 -8.57 -6.33 -4.70
N VAL A 198 -8.83 -5.16 -5.29
CA VAL A 198 -8.26 -3.88 -4.83
C VAL A 198 -9.36 -3.07 -4.18
N PHE A 199 -9.20 -2.82 -2.89
CA PHE A 199 -10.17 -2.07 -2.10
C PHE A 199 -10.15 -0.58 -2.47
N PRO A 200 -11.32 0.08 -2.46
CA PRO A 200 -11.39 1.53 -2.56
C PRO A 200 -10.59 2.24 -1.47
N THR A 201 -10.12 3.45 -1.77
CA THR A 201 -9.48 4.37 -0.82
C THR A 201 -10.07 5.77 -1.01
N ASP A 202 -9.83 6.70 -0.08
CA ASP A 202 -10.28 8.09 -0.23
C ASP A 202 -9.79 8.74 -1.52
N LYS A 203 -8.59 8.35 -1.97
CA LYS A 203 -7.97 8.84 -3.21
C LYS A 203 -8.66 8.30 -4.46
N THR A 204 -9.14 7.05 -4.42
CA THR A 204 -9.76 6.38 -5.58
C THR A 204 -11.28 6.49 -5.60
N ALA A 205 -11.92 6.79 -4.46
CA ALA A 205 -13.37 6.79 -4.27
C ALA A 205 -14.12 7.60 -5.35
N ALA A 206 -13.76 8.87 -5.55
CA ALA A 206 -14.44 9.74 -6.51
C ALA A 206 -14.36 9.21 -7.96
N LYS A 207 -13.18 8.67 -8.34
CA LYS A 207 -12.96 8.09 -9.66
C LYS A 207 -13.75 6.80 -9.83
N LEU A 208 -13.69 5.91 -8.85
CA LEU A 208 -14.44 4.65 -8.84
C LEU A 208 -15.94 4.90 -8.93
N LEU A 209 -16.49 5.85 -8.17
CA LEU A 209 -17.92 6.19 -8.23
C LEU A 209 -18.34 6.68 -9.62
N THR A 210 -17.53 7.55 -10.24
CA THR A 210 -17.78 8.05 -11.60
C THR A 210 -17.79 6.92 -12.62
N LEU A 211 -16.83 6.00 -12.53
CA LEU A 211 -16.72 4.85 -13.43
C LEU A 211 -17.83 3.82 -13.18
N ALA A 212 -18.12 3.50 -11.92
CA ALA A 212 -19.16 2.58 -11.52
C ALA A 212 -20.54 3.03 -12.02
N ASN A 213 -20.85 4.33 -11.89
CA ASN A 213 -22.09 4.88 -12.43
C ASN A 213 -22.16 4.74 -13.96
N ARG A 214 -21.06 5.06 -14.66
CA ARG A 214 -20.99 4.98 -16.12
C ARG A 214 -21.17 3.55 -16.65
N PHE A 215 -20.49 2.58 -16.03
CA PHE A 215 -20.52 1.18 -16.43
C PHE A 215 -21.58 0.38 -15.65
N GLN A 216 -22.49 1.05 -14.95
CA GLN A 216 -23.61 0.43 -14.21
C GLN A 216 -23.19 -0.68 -13.23
N MET A 217 -22.06 -0.49 -12.54
CA MET A 217 -21.48 -1.48 -11.63
C MET A 217 -21.84 -1.19 -10.17
N ARG A 218 -23.06 -1.56 -9.76
CA ARG A 218 -23.60 -1.25 -8.42
C ARG A 218 -22.78 -1.83 -7.27
N ALA A 219 -22.16 -3.00 -7.48
CA ALA A 219 -21.29 -3.62 -6.49
C ALA A 219 -20.10 -2.73 -6.12
N VAL A 220 -19.52 -2.03 -7.11
CA VAL A 220 -18.39 -1.11 -6.88
C VAL A 220 -18.86 0.11 -6.10
N THR A 221 -20.02 0.67 -6.42
CA THR A 221 -20.62 1.76 -5.63
C THR A 221 -20.81 1.36 -4.17
N ALA A 222 -21.31 0.15 -3.92
CA ALA A 222 -21.49 -0.37 -2.56
C ALA A 222 -20.16 -0.56 -1.80
N GLN A 223 -19.11 -1.05 -2.48
CA GLN A 223 -17.78 -1.15 -1.87
C GLN A 223 -17.20 0.22 -1.52
N VAL A 224 -17.39 1.23 -2.39
CA VAL A 224 -16.95 2.59 -2.09
C VAL A 224 -17.77 3.18 -0.95
N GLU A 225 -19.09 2.98 -0.92
CA GLU A 225 -19.95 3.42 0.18
C GLU A 225 -19.48 2.83 1.52
N HIS A 226 -19.14 1.55 1.54
CA HIS A 226 -18.59 0.88 2.72
C HIS A 226 -17.27 1.50 3.19
N HIS A 227 -16.33 1.77 2.27
CA HIS A 227 -15.09 2.46 2.60
C HIS A 227 -15.35 3.86 3.18
N LEU A 228 -16.27 4.63 2.58
CA LEU A 228 -16.59 5.98 3.01
C LEU A 228 -17.27 6.05 4.40
N LEU A 229 -18.02 5.01 4.76
CA LEU A 229 -18.64 4.88 6.07
C LEU A 229 -17.62 4.60 7.17
N TRP A 230 -16.73 3.61 6.95
CA TRP A 230 -15.95 3.02 8.05
C TRP A 230 -14.46 3.38 8.05
N HIS A 231 -13.90 3.83 6.92
CA HIS A 231 -12.46 3.96 6.72
C HIS A 231 -12.02 5.29 6.12
N SER A 232 -12.95 6.22 5.90
CA SER A 232 -12.66 7.50 5.25
C SER A 232 -12.44 8.63 6.25
N ASP A 233 -11.44 9.45 5.95
CA ASP A 233 -11.12 10.71 6.65
C ASP A 233 -11.64 11.95 5.90
N ILE A 234 -12.30 11.76 4.74
CA ILE A 234 -12.97 12.84 4.01
C ILE A 234 -13.95 13.62 4.91
N GLU A 235 -13.89 14.95 4.80
CA GLU A 235 -14.78 15.88 5.49
C GLU A 235 -16.27 15.60 5.22
N ILE A 236 -17.10 15.75 6.25
CA ILE A 236 -18.52 15.38 6.22
C ILE A 236 -19.31 16.08 5.09
N GLU A 237 -19.01 17.35 4.80
CA GLU A 237 -19.66 18.10 3.72
C GLU A 237 -19.42 17.44 2.35
N LYS A 238 -18.19 16.97 2.13
CA LYS A 238 -17.80 16.30 0.90
C LYS A 238 -18.38 14.88 0.82
N LEU A 239 -18.50 14.17 1.95
CA LEU A 239 -19.21 12.89 2.02
C LEU A 239 -20.69 13.04 1.66
N ILE A 240 -21.39 14.05 2.19
CA ILE A 240 -22.79 14.35 1.87
C ILE A 240 -22.95 14.65 0.37
N LEU A 241 -22.04 15.44 -0.20
CA LEU A 241 -22.06 15.73 -1.64
C LEU A 241 -21.90 14.45 -2.47
N MET A 242 -20.94 13.59 -2.13
CA MET A 242 -20.75 12.31 -2.82
C MET A 242 -21.98 11.41 -2.67
N ALA A 243 -22.54 11.31 -1.47
CA ALA A 243 -23.68 10.44 -1.18
C ALA A 243 -24.91 10.83 -2.01
N ASN A 244 -25.22 12.12 -2.08
CA ASN A 244 -26.30 12.63 -2.92
C ASN A 244 -26.04 12.41 -4.41
N THR A 245 -24.79 12.62 -4.87
CA THR A 245 -24.44 12.51 -6.30
C THR A 245 -24.58 11.08 -6.82
N PHE A 246 -24.22 10.08 -6.02
CA PHE A 246 -24.17 8.68 -6.43
C PHE A 246 -25.25 7.80 -5.81
N GLY A 247 -26.18 8.38 -5.03
CA GLY A 247 -27.32 7.66 -4.45
C GLY A 247 -26.95 6.69 -3.31
N MET A 248 -25.91 7.00 -2.53
CA MET A 248 -25.43 6.21 -1.39
C MET A 248 -26.28 6.52 -0.14
N LYS A 249 -27.29 5.69 0.11
CA LYS A 249 -28.33 5.96 1.12
C LYS A 249 -27.84 5.78 2.55
N ASP A 250 -26.99 4.79 2.79
CA ASP A 250 -26.49 4.48 4.13
C ASP A 250 -25.48 5.55 4.55
N LEU A 251 -24.61 5.98 3.63
CA LEU A 251 -23.69 7.11 3.86
C LEU A 251 -24.44 8.41 4.11
N LEU A 252 -25.52 8.70 3.36
CA LEU A 252 -26.30 9.91 3.57
C LEU A 252 -27.02 9.89 4.93
N LYS A 253 -27.56 8.74 5.33
CA LYS A 253 -28.20 8.56 6.63
C LYS A 253 -27.19 8.77 7.75
N GLU A 254 -26.01 8.16 7.67
CA GLU A 254 -24.97 8.31 8.68
C GLU A 254 -24.53 9.76 8.85
N CYS A 255 -24.23 10.44 7.74
CA CYS A 255 -23.80 11.85 7.76
C CYS A 255 -24.88 12.84 8.25
N THR A 256 -26.16 12.45 8.27
CA THR A 256 -27.27 13.33 8.68
C THR A 256 -27.85 12.98 10.05
N CYS A 257 -27.70 11.73 10.50
CA CYS A 257 -28.12 11.29 11.82
C CYS A 257 -27.11 11.68 12.90
N ASP A 258 -25.81 11.77 12.56
CA ASP A 258 -24.79 12.09 13.54
C ASP A 258 -24.31 13.54 13.43
N GLY A 259 -24.63 14.32 14.46
CA GLY A 259 -24.07 15.66 14.65
C GLY A 259 -22.57 15.58 14.98
N GLY A 260 -21.73 15.29 13.98
CA GLY A 260 -20.32 15.66 13.97
C GLY A 260 -19.31 14.78 14.70
N ASN A 261 -19.62 13.57 15.16
CA ASN A 261 -18.60 12.68 15.74
C ASN A 261 -18.70 11.25 15.19
N LYS A 262 -17.91 10.95 14.14
CA LYS A 262 -17.60 9.57 13.75
C LYS A 262 -16.97 8.86 14.95
N THR A 263 -17.72 8.00 15.62
CA THR A 263 -17.11 7.00 16.50
C THR A 263 -16.55 5.89 15.59
N PRO A 264 -15.29 5.43 15.78
CA PRO A 264 -14.76 4.34 14.98
C PRO A 264 -15.59 3.10 15.26
N GLY A 265 -16.38 2.68 14.28
CA GLY A 265 -17.28 1.55 14.40
C GLY A 265 -16.51 0.26 14.67
N GLU A 266 -16.90 -0.43 15.74
CA GLU A 266 -16.65 -1.85 15.92
C GLU A 266 -17.12 -2.57 14.65
N VAL A 267 -16.19 -3.18 13.91
CA VAL A 267 -16.51 -4.00 12.74
C VAL A 267 -17.47 -5.10 13.20
N PRO A 268 -18.71 -5.17 12.68
CA PRO A 268 -19.54 -6.31 12.97
C PRO A 268 -18.93 -7.50 12.24
N ILE A 269 -18.32 -8.41 13.00
CA ILE A 269 -17.86 -9.70 12.51
C ILE A 269 -19.11 -10.42 11.98
N SER A 270 -19.34 -10.29 10.68
CA SER A 270 -20.29 -11.13 9.95
C SER A 270 -19.60 -12.47 9.78
N VAL A 271 -19.88 -13.38 10.72
CA VAL A 271 -19.54 -14.79 10.57
C VAL A 271 -20.46 -15.34 9.49
N GLN A 272 -19.89 -15.67 8.33
CA GLN A 272 -20.46 -16.64 7.40
C GLN A 272 -20.09 -18.05 7.84
#